data_AF-A0AAW2QD08-F1
#
_entry.id   AF-A0AAW2QD08-F1
#
_cell.length_a   1.000
_cell.length_b   1.000
_cell.length_c   1.000
_cell.angle_alpha   90.00
_cell.angle_beta   90.00
_cell.angle_gamma   90.00
#
_symmetry.space_group_name_H-M   'P 1'
#
loop_
_entity.id
_entity.type
_entity.pdbx_description
1 polymer ?
#
loop_
_entity_poly.entity_id
_entity_poly.type
_entity_poly.pdbx_seq_one_letter_code
_entity_poly.pdbx_strand_id
1 'polypeptide(L)'
;MKLYYIHFLLLLSQFPFFAVSYHDYADALSKSIMFFEGQRSGYLPADQRLTWRGNSGLGDGWMVSQDLTGGYYDAGDNVKFNFPMAFTTTMLAWSVVEFVECMPPAELRNALVAIRWATDYLLKTVSQPNRIFVQVALRV
;
A
#
# COMPACT_ATOMS: atom_id res chain seq x y z
N MET A 1 21.88 53.51 24.18
CA MET A 1 21.74 52.56 23.05
C MET A 1 21.57 51.10 23.47
N LYS A 2 22.30 50.56 24.47
CA LYS A 2 22.18 49.14 24.89
C LYS A 2 20.83 48.75 25.53
N LEU A 3 20.16 49.66 26.24
CA LEU A 3 18.91 49.36 26.96
C LEU A 3 17.69 49.17 26.04
N TYR A 4 17.60 49.94 24.95
CA TYR A 4 16.54 49.80 23.93
C TYR A 4 16.63 48.46 23.18
N TYR A 5 17.85 47.92 23.01
CA TYR A 5 18.07 46.62 22.37
C TYR A 5 17.54 45.45 23.20
N ILE A 6 17.67 45.56 24.54
CA ILE A 6 17.16 44.55 25.48
C ILE A 6 15.63 44.58 25.54
N HIS A 7 15.02 45.77 25.54
CA HIS A 7 13.56 45.89 25.47
C HIS A 7 12.99 45.41 24.13
N PHE A 8 13.70 45.64 23.02
CA PHE A 8 13.31 45.12 21.71
C PHE A 8 13.41 43.59 21.61
N LEU A 9 14.45 42.98 22.18
CA LEU A 9 14.59 41.52 22.28
C LEU A 9 13.54 40.88 23.20
N LEU A 10 13.21 41.52 24.33
CA LEU A 10 12.13 41.08 25.21
C LEU A 10 10.77 41.16 24.51
N LEU A 11 10.50 42.21 23.72
CA LEU A 11 9.29 42.36 22.93
C LEU A 11 9.16 41.27 21.84
N LEU A 12 10.28 40.88 21.21
CA LEU A 12 10.32 39.78 20.24
C LEU A 12 10.04 38.42 20.87
N SER A 13 10.45 38.19 22.12
CA SER A 13 10.20 36.93 22.84
C SER A 13 8.73 36.74 23.28
N GLN A 14 7.92 37.80 23.21
CA GLN A 14 6.49 37.76 23.53
C GLN A 14 5.61 37.43 22.32
N PHE A 15 6.18 37.33 21.11
CA PHE A 15 5.43 36.83 19.95
C PHE A 15 5.26 35.30 20.08
N PRO A 16 4.02 34.79 20.08
CA PRO A 16 3.81 33.35 20.08
C PRO A 16 4.42 32.76 18.81
N PHE A 17 5.30 31.77 18.97
CA PHE A 17 5.68 30.89 17.87
C PHE A 17 4.45 30.10 17.47
N PHE A 18 3.78 30.52 16.40
CA PHE A 18 2.79 29.68 15.74
C PHE A 18 3.56 28.54 15.07
N ALA A 19 3.63 27.39 15.75
CA ALA A 19 4.07 26.16 15.11
C ALA A 19 3.03 25.80 14.04
N VAL A 20 3.38 26.01 12.77
CA VAL A 20 2.58 25.50 11.66
C VAL A 20 2.75 23.99 11.65
N SER A 21 1.71 23.28 12.05
CA SER A 21 1.60 21.83 11.94
C SER A 21 1.56 21.45 10.46
N TYR A 22 2.67 20.93 9.93
CA TYR A 22 2.68 20.29 8.62
C TYR A 22 2.44 18.78 8.77
N HIS A 23 1.66 18.22 7.85
CA HIS A 23 1.54 16.77 7.74
C HIS A 23 2.81 16.18 7.12
N ASP A 24 3.31 15.09 7.72
CA ASP A 24 4.40 14.32 7.15
C ASP A 24 3.86 13.41 6.03
N TYR A 25 3.82 13.95 4.82
CA TYR A 25 3.35 13.21 3.64
C TYR A 25 4.30 12.09 3.22
N ALA A 26 5.58 12.14 3.61
CA ALA A 26 6.53 11.07 3.32
C ALA A 26 6.21 9.84 4.18
N ASP A 27 5.97 10.04 5.47
CA ASP A 27 5.52 8.98 6.38
C ASP A 27 4.14 8.43 5.99
N ALA A 28 3.19 9.31 5.64
CA ALA A 28 1.87 8.90 5.16
C ALA A 28 1.95 8.05 3.88
N LEU A 29 2.77 8.45 2.92
CA LEU A 29 2.98 7.70 1.68
C LEU A 29 3.60 6.33 1.96
N SER A 30 4.66 6.27 2.78
CA SER A 30 5.33 5.02 3.12
C SER A 30 4.38 4.02 3.78
N LYS A 31 3.56 4.49 4.73
CA LYS A 31 2.54 3.67 5.41
C LYS A 31 1.41 3.25 4.48
N SER A 32 0.96 4.14 3.58
CA SER A 32 -0.06 3.83 2.58
C SER A 32 0.39 2.71 1.63
N ILE A 33 1.64 2.71 1.19
CA ILE A 33 2.18 1.63 0.37
C ILE A 33 2.42 0.36 1.20
N MET A 34 2.87 0.49 2.44
CA MET A 34 3.06 -0.64 3.37
C MET A 34 1.76 -1.38 3.69
N PHE A 35 0.61 -0.68 3.69
CA PHE A 35 -0.71 -1.30 3.88
C PHE A 35 -0.94 -2.48 2.92
N PHE A 36 -0.49 -2.38 1.67
CA PHE A 36 -0.60 -3.48 0.71
C PHE A 36 0.12 -4.76 1.18
N GLU A 37 1.27 -4.65 1.84
CA GLU A 37 1.93 -5.83 2.44
C GLU A 37 1.05 -6.50 3.50
N GLY A 38 0.30 -5.68 4.24
CA GLY A 38 -0.66 -6.11 5.27
C GLY A 38 -1.83 -6.91 4.69
N GLN A 39 -2.12 -6.75 3.40
CA GLN A 39 -3.25 -7.39 2.73
C GLN A 39 -2.86 -8.62 1.89
N ARG A 40 -1.58 -8.92 1.70
CA ARG A 40 -1.13 -10.03 0.83
C ARG A 40 -1.72 -11.39 1.22
N SER A 41 -2.28 -12.13 0.29
CA SER A 41 -2.60 -13.57 0.40
C SER A 41 -1.56 -14.40 -0.37
N GLY A 42 -1.37 -15.68 -0.03
CA GLY A 42 -0.41 -16.59 -0.67
C GLY A 42 0.90 -16.75 0.11
N TYR A 43 1.96 -17.13 -0.62
CA TYR A 43 3.32 -17.27 -0.08
C TYR A 43 4.00 -15.90 0.02
N LEU A 44 4.22 -15.40 1.23
CA LEU A 44 4.77 -14.08 1.45
C LEU A 44 6.28 -14.04 1.15
N PRO A 45 6.79 -12.95 0.54
CA PRO A 45 8.22 -12.77 0.34
C PRO A 45 8.95 -12.70 1.68
N ALA A 46 10.10 -13.37 1.78
CA ALA A 46 10.93 -13.34 2.98
C ALA A 46 11.49 -11.95 3.30
N ASP A 47 11.56 -11.07 2.30
CA ASP A 47 12.07 -9.70 2.39
C ASP A 47 10.97 -8.64 2.59
N GLN A 48 9.71 -9.02 2.89
CA GLN A 48 8.69 -8.03 3.22
C GLN A 48 8.97 -7.34 4.57
N ARG A 49 8.45 -6.12 4.73
CA ARG A 49 8.69 -5.28 5.92
C ARG A 49 7.81 -5.68 7.11
N LEU A 50 6.59 -6.18 6.86
CA LEU A 50 5.68 -6.61 7.92
C LEU A 50 6.01 -8.00 8.44
N THR A 51 6.35 -8.10 9.73
CA THR A 51 6.82 -9.32 10.39
C THR A 51 5.72 -10.17 11.04
N TRP A 52 4.51 -9.63 11.19
CA TRP A 52 3.39 -10.29 11.85
C TRP A 52 2.46 -11.06 10.90
N ARG A 53 2.63 -10.89 9.58
CA ARG A 53 1.90 -11.65 8.54
C ARG A 53 2.62 -12.96 8.24
N GLY A 54 1.87 -14.01 7.89
CA GLY A 54 2.39 -15.30 7.44
C GLY A 54 1.72 -15.81 6.17
N ASN A 55 2.27 -16.89 5.61
CA ASN A 55 1.70 -17.58 4.44
C ASN A 55 0.23 -17.95 4.70
N SER A 56 -0.67 -17.66 3.76
CA SER A 56 -2.12 -17.91 3.89
C SER A 56 -2.76 -18.15 2.53
N GLY A 57 -3.99 -18.68 2.48
CA GLY A 57 -4.70 -18.91 1.21
C GLY A 57 -4.00 -19.90 0.26
N LEU A 58 -3.22 -20.85 0.79
CA LEU A 58 -2.38 -21.73 -0.03
C LEU A 58 -3.17 -22.78 -0.84
N GLY A 59 -4.44 -23.00 -0.49
CA GLY A 59 -5.35 -23.88 -1.22
C GLY A 59 -6.27 -23.14 -2.21
N ASP A 60 -6.05 -21.85 -2.43
CA ASP A 60 -6.94 -21.04 -3.27
C ASP A 60 -6.96 -21.57 -4.71
N GLY A 61 -8.15 -21.99 -5.15
CA GLY A 61 -8.40 -22.53 -6.50
C GLY A 61 -8.36 -24.07 -6.60
N TRP A 62 -8.11 -24.80 -5.51
CA TRP A 62 -8.00 -26.27 -5.55
C TRP A 62 -9.25 -26.98 -6.11
N MET A 63 -10.45 -26.51 -5.75
CA MET A 63 -11.73 -27.11 -6.19
C MET A 63 -11.98 -27.02 -7.69
N VAL A 64 -11.29 -26.10 -8.35
CA VAL A 64 -11.39 -25.85 -9.80
C VAL A 64 -10.08 -26.21 -10.51
N SER A 65 -9.17 -26.91 -9.81
CA SER A 65 -7.86 -27.35 -10.32
C SER A 65 -6.97 -26.23 -10.85
N GLN A 66 -7.12 -25.01 -10.35
CA GLN A 66 -6.29 -23.86 -10.73
C GLN A 66 -5.49 -23.33 -9.55
N ASP A 67 -4.29 -22.82 -9.81
CA ASP A 67 -3.57 -22.00 -8.84
C ASP A 67 -4.17 -20.58 -8.84
N LEU A 68 -4.90 -20.26 -7.77
CA LEU A 68 -5.42 -18.93 -7.50
C LEU A 68 -4.78 -18.34 -6.22
N THR A 69 -3.60 -18.80 -5.82
CA THR A 69 -2.84 -18.21 -4.71
C THR A 69 -2.27 -16.84 -5.08
N GLY A 70 -2.10 -15.96 -4.08
CA GLY A 70 -1.64 -14.58 -4.29
C GLY A 70 -2.74 -13.54 -4.15
N GLY A 71 -2.42 -12.31 -4.54
CA GLY A 71 -3.35 -11.18 -4.53
C GLY A 71 -3.53 -10.58 -3.14
N TYR A 72 -4.55 -9.74 -3.00
CA TYR A 72 -4.87 -9.02 -1.76
C TYR A 72 -6.21 -9.48 -1.18
N TYR A 73 -6.28 -9.57 0.15
CA TYR A 73 -7.54 -9.55 0.86
C TYR A 73 -8.16 -8.16 0.77
N ASP A 74 -9.47 -8.10 0.57
CA ASP A 74 -10.17 -6.87 0.19
C ASP A 74 -10.20 -5.83 1.31
N ALA A 75 -10.56 -6.24 2.52
CA ALA A 75 -10.71 -5.34 3.66
C ALA A 75 -10.17 -5.98 4.95
N GLY A 76 -10.99 -6.02 6.00
CA GLY A 76 -10.68 -6.71 7.27
C GLY A 76 -10.99 -8.20 7.26
N ASP A 77 -11.45 -8.74 6.14
CA ASP A 77 -11.77 -10.14 5.92
C ASP A 77 -10.65 -10.85 5.13
N ASN A 78 -10.91 -12.09 4.69
CA ASN A 78 -9.98 -12.87 3.89
C ASN A 78 -10.56 -13.26 2.52
N VAL A 79 -11.53 -12.50 2.02
CA VAL A 79 -12.04 -12.68 0.66
C VAL A 79 -11.21 -11.84 -0.30
N LYS A 80 -10.96 -12.41 -1.48
CA LYS A 80 -10.32 -11.71 -2.60
C LYS A 80 -11.42 -11.32 -3.58
N PHE A 81 -11.90 -10.08 -3.47
CA PHE A 81 -12.84 -9.50 -4.43
C PHE A 81 -12.05 -8.86 -5.58
N ASN A 82 -12.12 -9.43 -6.79
CA ASN A 82 -11.24 -8.99 -7.88
C ASN A 82 -11.57 -7.61 -8.42
N PHE A 83 -12.84 -7.19 -8.35
CA PHE A 83 -13.24 -5.86 -8.84
C PHE A 83 -12.58 -4.72 -8.05
N PRO A 84 -12.74 -4.61 -6.72
CA PRO A 84 -12.04 -3.61 -5.92
C PRO A 84 -10.51 -3.80 -5.93
N MET A 85 -10.00 -5.03 -6.01
CA MET A 85 -8.56 -5.27 -6.16
C MET A 85 -8.03 -4.66 -7.47
N ALA A 86 -8.66 -4.96 -8.62
CA ALA A 86 -8.26 -4.44 -9.92
C ALA A 86 -8.38 -2.91 -9.99
N PHE A 87 -9.44 -2.34 -9.41
CA PHE A 87 -9.58 -0.89 -9.27
C PHE A 87 -8.42 -0.29 -8.45
N THR A 88 -8.13 -0.85 -7.27
CA THR A 88 -7.05 -0.37 -6.40
C THR A 88 -5.69 -0.47 -7.08
N THR A 89 -5.41 -1.58 -7.77
CA THR A 89 -4.17 -1.75 -8.55
C THR A 89 -4.07 -0.73 -9.68
N THR A 90 -5.17 -0.45 -10.37
CA THR A 90 -5.22 0.56 -11.43
C THR A 90 -4.91 1.96 -10.88
N MET A 91 -5.53 2.33 -9.75
CA MET A 91 -5.27 3.62 -9.11
C MET A 91 -3.84 3.76 -8.60
N LEU A 92 -3.26 2.69 -8.05
CA LEU A 92 -1.85 2.68 -7.64
C LEU A 92 -0.91 2.82 -8.84
N ALA A 93 -1.17 2.09 -9.93
CA ALA A 93 -0.40 2.19 -11.16
C ALA A 93 -0.49 3.58 -11.80
N TRP A 94 -1.69 4.18 -11.83
CA TRP A 94 -1.86 5.54 -12.32
C TRP A 94 -1.11 6.54 -11.43
N SER A 95 -1.19 6.42 -10.10
CA SER A 95 -0.41 7.26 -9.19
C SER A 95 1.10 7.19 -9.47
N VAL A 96 1.63 5.99 -9.73
CA VAL A 96 3.04 5.84 -10.13
C VAL A 96 3.31 6.55 -11.47
N VAL A 97 2.48 6.37 -12.49
CA VAL A 97 2.67 7.03 -13.80
C VAL A 97 2.66 8.55 -13.67
N GLU A 98 1.73 9.11 -12.90
CA GLU A 98 1.53 10.55 -12.78
C GLU A 98 2.57 11.22 -11.86
N PHE A 99 2.93 10.56 -10.76
CA PHE A 99 3.71 11.17 -9.68
C PHE A 99 5.07 10.52 -9.44
N VAL A 100 5.61 9.77 -10.42
CA VAL A 100 6.92 9.09 -10.30
C VAL A 100 8.03 10.02 -9.82
N GLU A 101 8.07 11.27 -10.31
CA GLU A 101 9.10 12.26 -9.97
C GLU A 101 9.02 12.75 -8.51
N CYS A 102 7.83 12.66 -7.90
CA CYS A 102 7.60 13.05 -6.51
C CYS A 102 7.76 11.89 -5.53
N MET A 103 7.88 10.65 -6.02
CA MET A 103 7.93 9.46 -5.20
C MET A 103 9.38 9.12 -4.82
N PRO A 104 9.73 9.00 -3.52
CA PRO A 104 11.08 8.60 -3.12
C PRO A 104 11.46 7.25 -3.76
N PRO A 105 12.73 7.03 -4.18
CA PRO A 105 13.12 5.82 -4.91
C PRO A 105 12.76 4.50 -4.22
N ALA A 106 12.84 4.47 -2.89
CA ALA A 106 12.43 3.31 -2.10
C ALA A 106 10.92 3.05 -2.18
N GLU A 107 10.10 4.10 -2.12
CA GLU A 107 8.65 3.97 -2.21
C GLU A 107 8.17 3.69 -3.63
N LEU A 108 8.86 4.22 -4.65
CA LEU A 108 8.62 3.83 -6.04
C LEU A 108 8.83 2.33 -6.21
N ARG A 109 9.93 1.78 -5.69
CA ARG A 109 10.18 0.34 -5.70
C ARG A 109 9.06 -0.42 -4.98
N ASN A 110 8.64 0.03 -3.79
CA ASN A 110 7.58 -0.64 -3.03
C ASN A 110 6.22 -0.61 -3.74
N ALA A 111 5.87 0.52 -4.37
CA ALA A 111 4.65 0.66 -5.15
C ALA A 111 4.66 -0.28 -6.38
N LEU A 112 5.77 -0.35 -7.11
CA LEU A 112 5.92 -1.29 -8.24
C LEU A 112 5.81 -2.75 -7.80
N VAL A 113 6.38 -3.10 -6.64
CA VAL A 113 6.23 -4.45 -6.05
C VAL A 113 4.78 -4.74 -5.66
N ALA A 114 4.06 -3.74 -5.12
CA ALA A 114 2.64 -3.89 -4.78
C ALA A 114 1.76 -4.06 -6.03
N ILE A 115 1.99 -3.28 -7.07
CA ILE A 115 1.32 -3.42 -8.38
C ILE A 115 1.56 -4.83 -8.92
N ARG A 116 2.82 -5.27 -8.96
CA ARG A 116 3.20 -6.60 -9.44
C ARG A 116 2.49 -7.72 -8.68
N TRP A 117 2.41 -7.62 -7.36
CA TRP A 117 1.75 -8.62 -6.52
C TRP A 117 0.28 -8.83 -6.91
N ALA A 118 -0.45 -7.73 -7.16
CA ALA A 118 -1.83 -7.82 -7.63
C ALA A 118 -1.93 -8.32 -9.06
N THR A 119 -1.10 -7.80 -9.98
CA THR A 119 -1.17 -8.18 -11.40
C THR A 119 -0.78 -9.64 -11.62
N ASP A 120 0.21 -10.16 -10.90
CA ASP A 120 0.59 -11.57 -10.97
C ASP A 120 -0.59 -12.48 -10.58
N TYR A 121 -1.38 -12.09 -9.58
CA TYR A 121 -2.62 -12.80 -9.23
C TYR A 121 -3.73 -12.60 -10.28
N LEU A 122 -4.00 -11.37 -10.73
CA LEU A 122 -5.05 -11.09 -11.72
C LEU A 122 -4.77 -11.79 -13.07
N LEU A 123 -3.51 -11.98 -13.45
CA LEU A 123 -3.15 -12.78 -14.62
C LEU A 123 -3.53 -14.25 -14.46
N LYS A 124 -3.40 -14.82 -13.25
CA LYS A 124 -3.89 -16.19 -12.98
C LYS A 124 -5.40 -16.29 -13.17
N THR A 125 -6.15 -15.28 -12.75
CA THR A 125 -7.63 -15.32 -12.78
C THR A 125 -8.23 -15.23 -14.19
N VAL A 126 -7.46 -14.75 -15.17
CA VAL A 126 -7.84 -14.65 -16.59
C VAL A 126 -7.08 -15.62 -17.51
N SER A 127 -6.29 -16.53 -16.94
CA SER A 127 -5.42 -17.45 -17.70
C SER A 127 -6.16 -18.51 -18.52
N GLN A 128 -7.46 -18.68 -18.30
CA GLN A 128 -8.30 -19.72 -18.90
C GLN A 128 -9.13 -19.13 -20.06
N PRO A 129 -9.15 -19.76 -21.25
CA PRO A 129 -10.03 -19.33 -22.34
C PRO A 129 -11.49 -19.30 -21.92
N ASN A 130 -12.20 -18.21 -22.23
CA ASN A 130 -13.64 -18.02 -21.94
C ASN A 130 -14.03 -18.17 -20.45
N ARG A 131 -13.09 -18.02 -19.51
CA ARG A 131 -13.36 -18.12 -18.08
C ARG A 131 -12.54 -17.09 -17.32
N ILE A 132 -13.22 -16.37 -16.43
CA ILE A 132 -12.58 -15.42 -15.52
C ILE A 132 -13.00 -15.79 -14.10
N PHE A 133 -12.02 -15.93 -13.22
CA PHE A 133 -12.28 -15.99 -11.78
C PHE A 133 -12.42 -14.57 -11.25
N VAL A 134 -13.50 -14.29 -10.53
CA VAL A 134 -13.79 -12.93 -10.02
C VAL A 134 -13.73 -12.84 -8.50
N GLN A 135 -13.70 -13.99 -7.81
CA GLN A 135 -13.68 -14.05 -6.36
C GLN A 135 -13.07 -15.35 -5.87
N VAL A 136 -12.36 -15.29 -4.75
CA VAL A 136 -11.96 -16.45 -3.95
C VAL A 136 -12.24 -16.13 -2.48
N ALA A 137 -12.91 -17.05 -1.78
CA ALA A 137 -13.17 -16.95 -0.35
C ALA A 137 -12.70 -18.23 0.34
N LEU A 138 -12.04 -18.07 1.48
CA LEU A 138 -11.75 -19.21 2.37
C LEU A 138 -13.05 -19.80 2.86
N ARG A 139 -13.13 -21.13 2.86
CA ARG A 139 -14.19 -21.84 3.57
C ARG A 139 -13.83 -21.82 5.05
N VAL A 140 -14.56 -21.02 5.83
CA VAL A 140 -14.59 -21.09 7.30
C VAL A 140 -15.26 -22.38 7.76
#